data_AF-A0A822FTJ3-F1
#
_entry.id   AF-A0A822FTJ3-F1
#
_cell.length_a   1.000
_cell.length_b   1.000
_cell.length_c   1.000
_cell.angle_alpha   90.00
_cell.angle_beta   90.00
_cell.angle_gamma   90.00
#
_symmetry.space_group_name_H-M   'P 1'
#
loop_
_entity.id
_entity.type
_entity.pdbx_description
1 polymer ?
#
loop_
_entity_poly.entity_id
_entity_poly.type
_entity_poly.pdbx_seq_one_letter_code
_entity_poly.pdbx_strand_id
1 'polypeptide(L)'
;MITDNDDVLTLPNPSDSNLFIRAGTSGVRHLFPIHLNDLDYSDDLFCRSISHLRFHTSTTKLCANIEIIRNICSSVQTLEHLDISENELDDLPTEICLLNHLRTLNCSHNKLSTISNSFESLNQLKRLDLSFNNFKCLPTVIYTFKHLIRLNCECNIIKIIDIDLLNLKYLKILILDHNQIQTLDTIDFSQMKKLECFHIAHNQLIKFPRNLHKLTYLKNINLSHNRLTNFPIELLLINTLDVL
;
A
#
# COMPACT_ATOMS: atom_id res chain seq x y z
N MET A 1 -38.65 40.16 -9.99
CA MET A 1 -38.19 39.32 -11.11
C MET A 1 -37.01 38.53 -10.60
N ILE A 2 -37.28 37.33 -10.12
CA ILE A 2 -36.30 36.35 -9.68
C ILE A 2 -36.25 35.32 -10.81
N THR A 3 -35.09 35.04 -11.36
CA THR A 3 -34.86 33.84 -12.17
C THR A 3 -33.64 33.15 -11.60
N ASP A 4 -33.91 32.05 -10.91
CA ASP A 4 -32.94 31.09 -10.39
C ASP A 4 -32.16 30.45 -11.54
N ASN A 5 -30.83 30.57 -11.49
CA ASN A 5 -29.90 29.78 -12.27
C ASN A 5 -29.50 28.57 -11.42
N ASP A 6 -30.25 27.47 -11.56
CA ASP A 6 -29.79 26.17 -11.12
C ASP A 6 -28.86 25.58 -12.19
N ASP A 7 -27.55 25.81 -11.99
CA ASP A 7 -26.49 25.06 -12.68
C ASP A 7 -26.56 23.59 -12.23
N VAL A 8 -27.38 22.81 -12.93
CA VAL A 8 -27.43 21.35 -12.79
C VAL A 8 -26.09 20.79 -13.28
N LEU A 9 -25.21 20.46 -12.33
CA LEU A 9 -23.97 19.72 -12.52
C LEU A 9 -24.27 18.39 -13.23
N THR A 10 -24.06 18.35 -14.54
CA THR A 10 -24.12 17.12 -15.32
C THR A 10 -22.86 16.30 -15.05
N LEU A 11 -23.05 15.10 -14.48
CA LEU A 11 -21.99 14.12 -14.25
C LEU A 11 -21.32 13.76 -15.59
N PRO A 12 -19.98 13.60 -15.63
CA PRO A 12 -19.27 13.32 -16.87
C PRO A 12 -19.59 11.92 -17.40
N ASN A 13 -19.45 11.78 -18.72
CA ASN A 13 -19.77 10.55 -19.45
C ASN A 13 -18.81 9.40 -19.01
N PRO A 14 -19.31 8.22 -18.57
CA PRO A 14 -18.50 7.19 -17.88
C PRO A 14 -17.68 6.27 -18.80
N SER A 15 -17.52 6.58 -20.09
CA SER A 15 -16.85 5.71 -21.06
C SER A 15 -15.32 5.58 -20.87
N ASP A 16 -14.75 6.37 -19.97
CA ASP A 16 -13.31 6.58 -19.80
C ASP A 16 -12.75 6.04 -18.45
N SER A 17 -13.58 5.39 -17.64
CA SER A 17 -13.22 4.82 -16.34
C SER A 17 -13.48 3.33 -16.32
N ASN A 18 -12.41 2.53 -16.44
CA ASN A 18 -12.53 1.08 -16.39
C ASN A 18 -12.46 0.61 -14.93
N LEU A 19 -13.62 0.57 -14.27
CA LEU A 19 -13.76 -0.12 -13.00
C LEU A 19 -13.74 -1.63 -13.24
N PHE A 20 -12.77 -2.35 -12.68
CA PHE A 20 -12.69 -3.79 -12.79
C PHE A 20 -13.05 -4.45 -11.46
N ILE A 21 -14.21 -5.09 -11.42
CA ILE A 21 -14.64 -5.87 -10.25
C ILE A 21 -14.39 -7.35 -10.50
N ARG A 22 -13.81 -8.04 -9.51
CA ARG A 22 -13.69 -9.49 -9.53
C ARG A 22 -14.62 -10.08 -8.47
N ALA A 23 -15.75 -10.63 -8.94
CA ALA A 23 -16.61 -11.49 -8.13
C ALA A 23 -16.29 -12.96 -8.45
N GLY A 24 -15.94 -13.76 -7.45
CA GLY A 24 -15.79 -15.22 -7.60
C GLY A 24 -14.78 -15.88 -6.67
N THR A 25 -15.22 -16.93 -5.98
CA THR A 25 -14.46 -17.80 -5.07
C THR A 25 -13.61 -18.87 -5.78
N SER A 26 -13.62 -18.92 -7.11
CA SER A 26 -13.08 -20.03 -7.90
C SER A 26 -12.28 -19.55 -9.12
N GLY A 27 -10.96 -19.38 -8.94
CA GLY A 27 -9.92 -19.67 -9.93
C GLY A 27 -9.87 -18.99 -11.31
N VAL A 28 -10.93 -18.34 -11.78
CA VAL A 28 -11.04 -17.83 -13.16
C VAL A 28 -10.67 -16.33 -13.18
N ARG A 29 -9.81 -15.97 -14.15
CA ARG A 29 -9.18 -14.65 -14.30
C ARG A 29 -9.91 -13.84 -15.39
N HIS A 30 -11.14 -13.41 -15.12
CA HIS A 30 -11.83 -12.48 -16.02
C HIS A 30 -12.05 -11.15 -15.30
N LEU A 31 -11.39 -10.11 -15.83
CA LEU A 31 -11.61 -8.71 -15.46
C LEU A 31 -12.78 -8.23 -16.32
N PHE A 32 -13.91 -7.90 -15.71
CA PHE A 32 -15.02 -7.29 -16.43
C PHE A 32 -15.02 -5.79 -16.15
N PRO A 33 -14.99 -4.93 -17.19
CA PRO A 33 -15.28 -3.52 -17.00
C PRO A 33 -16.74 -3.39 -16.57
N ILE A 34 -16.99 -2.75 -15.44
CA ILE A 34 -18.34 -2.36 -15.01
C ILE A 34 -18.45 -0.86 -15.21
N HIS A 35 -19.44 -0.42 -15.99
CA HIS A 35 -19.70 1.00 -16.09
C HIS A 35 -20.25 1.51 -14.76
N LEU A 36 -19.71 2.62 -14.26
CA LEU A 36 -20.07 3.20 -12.97
C LEU A 36 -21.56 3.53 -12.81
N ASN A 37 -22.29 3.67 -13.92
CA ASN A 37 -23.74 3.89 -13.95
C ASN A 37 -24.57 2.60 -13.88
N ASP A 38 -23.95 1.43 -14.06
CA ASP A 38 -24.61 0.11 -13.97
C ASP A 38 -24.52 -0.50 -12.57
N LEU A 39 -23.77 0.14 -11.66
CA LEU A 39 -23.74 -0.25 -10.25
C LEU A 39 -24.98 0.30 -9.55
N ASP A 40 -26.05 -0.49 -9.53
CA ASP A 40 -27.06 -0.33 -8.50
C ASP A 40 -26.45 -0.78 -7.17
N TYR A 41 -25.92 0.18 -6.41
CA TYR A 41 -25.27 -0.03 -5.11
C TYR A 41 -26.20 -0.71 -4.07
N SER A 42 -27.50 -0.84 -4.38
CA SER A 42 -28.50 -1.52 -3.57
C SER A 42 -28.62 -3.03 -3.84
N ASP A 43 -27.97 -3.57 -4.87
CA ASP A 43 -28.02 -5.01 -5.20
C ASP A 43 -27.10 -5.82 -4.27
N ASP A 44 -27.61 -6.07 -3.07
CA ASP A 44 -26.96 -6.69 -1.90
C ASP A 44 -26.31 -8.06 -2.21
N LEU A 45 -26.81 -8.80 -3.22
CA LEU A 45 -26.24 -10.08 -3.65
C LEU A 45 -24.90 -9.93 -4.39
N PHE A 46 -24.75 -8.89 -5.20
CA PHE A 46 -23.50 -8.60 -5.92
C PHE A 46 -22.42 -8.12 -4.96
N CYS A 47 -22.76 -7.15 -4.09
CA CYS A 47 -21.85 -6.61 -3.07
C CYS A 47 -21.32 -7.68 -2.09
N ARG A 48 -22.17 -8.62 -1.64
CA ARG A 48 -21.74 -9.72 -0.74
C ARG A 48 -20.74 -10.70 -1.37
N SER A 49 -20.65 -10.74 -2.69
CA SER A 49 -19.82 -11.71 -3.43
C SER A 49 -18.45 -11.16 -3.84
N ILE A 50 -18.20 -9.85 -3.64
CA ILE A 50 -16.97 -9.19 -4.05
C ILE A 50 -15.96 -9.23 -2.90
N SER A 51 -14.86 -9.93 -3.15
CA SER A 51 -13.69 -9.93 -2.26
C SER A 51 -12.50 -9.17 -2.86
N HIS A 52 -12.54 -8.85 -4.16
CA HIS A 52 -11.44 -8.25 -4.90
C HIS A 52 -11.94 -7.14 -5.82
N LEU A 53 -11.30 -5.98 -5.75
CA LEU A 53 -11.69 -4.81 -6.51
C LEU A 53 -10.46 -4.04 -6.99
N ARG A 54 -10.45 -3.66 -8.29
CA ARG A 54 -9.40 -2.83 -8.88
C ARG A 54 -9.99 -1.59 -9.58
N PHE A 55 -9.48 -0.43 -9.21
CA PHE A 55 -9.80 0.87 -9.79
C PHE A 55 -8.64 1.38 -10.61
N HIS A 56 -8.86 1.57 -11.90
CA HIS A 56 -7.90 2.22 -12.79
C HIS A 56 -8.64 3.25 -13.65
N THR A 57 -8.26 4.51 -13.55
CA THR A 57 -8.84 5.56 -14.40
C THR A 57 -7.73 6.22 -15.19
N SER A 58 -7.73 6.07 -16.52
CA SER A 58 -6.80 6.79 -17.39
C SER A 58 -7.19 8.26 -17.60
N THR A 59 -8.41 8.63 -17.21
CA THR A 59 -9.09 9.80 -17.74
C THR A 59 -10.18 10.25 -16.76
N THR A 60 -10.06 11.50 -16.28
CA THR A 60 -11.04 12.36 -15.57
C THR A 60 -10.89 12.60 -14.04
N LYS A 61 -11.00 13.90 -13.68
CA LYS A 61 -10.94 14.58 -12.37
C LYS A 61 -10.85 13.71 -11.10
N LEU A 62 -9.74 13.90 -10.36
CA LEU A 62 -9.45 13.40 -9.00
C LEU A 62 -10.66 13.26 -8.06
N CYS A 63 -11.55 14.26 -8.05
CA CYS A 63 -12.72 14.30 -7.15
C CYS A 63 -13.71 13.16 -7.40
N ALA A 64 -13.92 12.76 -8.66
CA ALA A 64 -14.83 11.66 -9.01
C ALA A 64 -14.30 10.32 -8.49
N ASN A 65 -12.99 10.12 -8.51
CA ASN A 65 -12.36 8.87 -8.08
C ASN A 65 -12.49 8.64 -6.57
N ILE A 66 -12.28 9.68 -5.75
CA ILE A 66 -12.40 9.56 -4.29
C ILE A 66 -13.86 9.26 -3.89
N GLU A 67 -14.83 9.88 -4.56
CA GLU A 67 -16.25 9.65 -4.27
C GLU A 67 -16.72 8.24 -4.64
N ILE A 68 -16.24 7.70 -5.75
CA ILE A 68 -16.49 6.31 -6.14
C ILE A 68 -15.90 5.35 -5.10
N ILE A 69 -14.64 5.55 -4.71
CA ILE A 69 -13.99 4.71 -3.70
C ILE A 69 -14.75 4.79 -2.37
N ARG A 70 -15.18 5.99 -1.96
CA ARG A 70 -16.00 6.22 -0.76
C ARG A 70 -17.27 5.40 -0.76
N ASN A 71 -18.06 5.51 -1.83
CA ASN A 71 -19.35 4.83 -1.95
C ASN A 71 -19.20 3.32 -1.90
N ILE A 72 -18.16 2.79 -2.55
CA ILE A 72 -17.92 1.34 -2.57
C ILE A 72 -17.39 0.83 -1.22
N CYS A 73 -16.49 1.56 -0.56
CA CYS A 73 -16.02 1.18 0.78
C CYS A 73 -17.16 1.18 1.81
N SER A 74 -18.16 2.04 1.61
CA SER A 74 -19.37 2.08 2.44
C SER A 74 -20.32 0.91 2.18
N SER A 75 -20.34 0.39 0.94
CA SER A 75 -21.31 -0.61 0.48
C SER A 75 -20.79 -2.06 0.51
N VAL A 76 -19.47 -2.26 0.36
CA VAL A 76 -18.84 -3.58 0.18
C VAL A 76 -17.90 -3.90 1.35
N GLN A 77 -18.45 -4.07 2.55
CA GLN A 77 -17.66 -4.29 3.77
C GLN A 77 -16.99 -5.68 3.84
N THR A 78 -17.36 -6.59 2.94
CA THR A 78 -16.77 -7.94 2.78
C THR A 78 -15.45 -7.95 2.00
N LEU A 79 -15.00 -6.79 1.50
CA LEU A 79 -13.83 -6.70 0.62
C LEU A 79 -12.55 -7.14 1.34
N GLU A 80 -11.82 -8.10 0.74
CA GLU A 80 -10.52 -8.57 1.24
C GLU A 80 -9.33 -7.96 0.48
N HIS A 81 -9.53 -7.50 -0.75
CA HIS A 81 -8.49 -6.96 -1.62
C HIS A 81 -8.99 -5.71 -2.34
N LEU A 82 -8.34 -4.59 -2.05
CA LEU A 82 -8.60 -3.29 -2.67
C LEU A 82 -7.35 -2.85 -3.42
N ASP A 83 -7.50 -2.62 -4.72
CA ASP A 83 -6.48 -2.06 -5.59
C ASP A 83 -6.99 -0.73 -6.15
N ILE A 84 -6.36 0.36 -5.72
CA ILE A 84 -6.57 1.74 -6.17
C ILE A 84 -5.27 2.31 -6.73
N SER A 85 -4.37 1.45 -7.21
CA SER A 85 -3.10 1.85 -7.80
C SER A 85 -3.25 2.51 -9.16
N GLU A 86 -2.21 3.23 -9.59
CA GLU A 86 -2.13 3.90 -10.89
C GLU A 86 -3.27 4.90 -11.09
N ASN A 87 -3.52 5.70 -10.05
CA ASN A 87 -4.44 6.83 -10.09
C ASN A 87 -3.66 8.11 -9.75
N GLU A 88 -4.35 9.24 -9.65
CA GLU A 88 -3.73 10.51 -9.27
C GLU A 88 -4.05 10.92 -7.82
N LEU A 89 -4.36 9.97 -6.93
CA LEU A 89 -4.86 10.23 -5.58
C LEU A 89 -3.84 11.00 -4.73
N ASP A 90 -4.24 12.16 -4.24
CA ASP A 90 -3.46 12.94 -3.26
C ASP A 90 -3.78 12.52 -1.81
N ASP A 91 -4.96 11.93 -1.57
CA ASP A 91 -5.41 11.39 -0.30
C ASP A 91 -6.34 10.18 -0.50
N LEU A 92 -6.50 9.38 0.55
CA LEU A 92 -7.39 8.21 0.59
C LEU A 92 -8.66 8.52 1.40
N PRO A 93 -9.85 8.12 0.92
CA PRO A 93 -11.08 8.29 1.68
C PRO A 93 -11.03 7.52 3.01
N THR A 94 -11.51 8.15 4.08
CA THR A 94 -11.47 7.57 5.43
C THR A 94 -12.32 6.31 5.53
N GLU A 95 -13.35 6.18 4.69
CA GLU A 95 -14.29 5.06 4.62
C GLU A 95 -13.61 3.72 4.29
N ILE A 96 -12.38 3.72 3.77
CA ILE A 96 -11.58 2.48 3.67
C ILE A 96 -11.45 1.82 5.05
N CYS A 97 -11.47 2.58 6.15
CA CYS A 97 -11.43 2.04 7.52
C CYS A 97 -12.61 1.13 7.87
N LEU A 98 -13.71 1.16 7.11
CA LEU A 98 -14.88 0.31 7.29
C LEU A 98 -14.64 -1.12 6.78
N LEU A 99 -13.61 -1.33 5.96
CA LEU A 99 -13.27 -2.61 5.35
C LEU A 99 -12.52 -3.53 6.33
N ASN A 100 -13.19 -3.96 7.39
CA ASN A 100 -12.59 -4.76 8.47
C ASN A 100 -12.02 -6.12 8.02
N HIS A 101 -12.44 -6.61 6.86
CA HIS A 101 -11.94 -7.84 6.25
C HIS A 101 -10.76 -7.62 5.28
N LEU A 102 -10.32 -6.38 5.08
CA LEU A 102 -9.29 -6.04 4.11
C LEU A 102 -7.94 -6.67 4.50
N ARG A 103 -7.40 -7.47 3.59
CA ARG A 103 -6.11 -8.18 3.72
C ARG A 103 -5.03 -7.60 2.82
N THR A 104 -5.42 -7.04 1.68
CA THR A 104 -4.49 -6.42 0.73
C THR A 104 -5.01 -5.05 0.33
N LEU A 105 -4.16 -4.04 0.50
CA LEU A 105 -4.39 -2.70 -0.03
C LEU A 105 -3.22 -2.35 -0.95
N ASN A 106 -3.53 -2.10 -2.22
CA ASN A 106 -2.60 -1.55 -3.19
C ASN A 106 -3.02 -0.12 -3.53
N CYS A 107 -2.20 0.85 -3.17
CA CYS A 107 -2.37 2.26 -3.54
C CYS A 107 -1.08 2.82 -4.15
N SER A 108 -0.31 1.97 -4.82
CA SER A 108 0.91 2.37 -5.52
C SER A 108 0.62 3.28 -6.72
N HIS A 109 1.64 3.98 -7.22
CA HIS A 109 1.50 4.90 -8.37
C HIS A 109 0.37 5.91 -8.17
N ASN A 110 0.44 6.65 -7.07
CA ASN A 110 -0.45 7.77 -6.74
C ASN A 110 0.40 8.98 -6.30
N LYS A 111 -0.22 10.00 -5.72
CA LYS A 111 0.44 11.21 -5.22
C LYS A 111 0.35 11.31 -3.69
N LEU A 112 0.16 10.18 -3.02
CA LEU A 112 -0.08 10.13 -1.57
C LEU A 112 1.16 10.60 -0.80
N SER A 113 0.93 11.42 0.21
CA SER A 113 1.99 11.88 1.12
C SER A 113 1.72 11.54 2.59
N THR A 114 0.50 11.06 2.89
CA THR A 114 0.05 10.64 4.22
C THR A 114 -0.98 9.52 4.09
N ILE A 115 -1.32 8.89 5.22
CA ILE A 115 -2.46 7.98 5.36
C ILE A 115 -3.17 8.40 6.65
N SER A 116 -4.50 8.48 6.61
CA SER A 116 -5.30 8.84 7.78
C SER A 116 -5.14 7.83 8.94
N ASN A 117 -5.05 8.34 10.17
CA ASN A 117 -4.98 7.51 11.38
C ASN A 117 -6.23 6.65 11.58
N SER A 118 -7.37 7.00 10.95
CA SER A 118 -8.58 6.18 10.97
C SER A 118 -8.35 4.76 10.44
N PHE A 119 -7.29 4.54 9.65
CA PHE A 119 -6.99 3.22 9.08
C PHE A 119 -6.49 2.23 10.13
N GLU A 120 -6.20 2.65 11.37
CA GLU A 120 -5.83 1.76 12.49
C GLU A 120 -6.83 0.62 12.71
N SER A 121 -8.10 0.77 12.30
CA SER A 121 -9.11 -0.29 12.36
C SER A 121 -8.82 -1.50 11.46
N LEU A 122 -7.96 -1.37 10.43
CA LEU A 122 -7.63 -2.39 9.42
C LEU A 122 -6.73 -3.51 9.97
N ASN A 123 -7.17 -4.14 11.05
CA ASN A 123 -6.41 -5.13 11.81
C ASN A 123 -6.13 -6.44 11.03
N GLN A 124 -6.84 -6.70 9.94
CA GLN A 124 -6.64 -7.89 9.09
C GLN A 124 -5.65 -7.67 7.94
N LEU A 125 -5.11 -6.45 7.81
CA LEU A 125 -4.24 -6.09 6.69
C LEU A 125 -2.91 -6.87 6.76
N LYS A 126 -2.61 -7.59 5.68
CA LYS A 126 -1.42 -8.43 5.53
C LYS A 126 -0.46 -7.89 4.48
N ARG A 127 -0.95 -7.16 3.49
CA ARG A 127 -0.15 -6.63 2.38
C ARG A 127 -0.54 -5.19 2.12
N LEU A 128 0.45 -4.31 2.14
CA LEU A 128 0.30 -2.90 1.85
C LEU A 128 1.35 -2.48 0.83
N ASP A 129 0.89 -1.93 -0.28
CA ASP A 129 1.75 -1.35 -1.32
C ASP A 129 1.50 0.15 -1.45
N LEU A 130 2.54 0.92 -1.10
CA LEU A 130 2.62 2.38 -1.14
C LEU A 130 3.70 2.84 -2.12
N SER A 131 4.19 1.95 -2.98
CA SER A 131 5.28 2.29 -3.89
C SER A 131 4.87 3.39 -4.88
N PHE A 132 5.84 4.15 -5.39
CA PHE A 132 5.58 5.23 -6.35
C PHE A 132 4.54 6.25 -5.82
N ASN A 133 4.86 6.86 -4.68
CA ASN A 133 4.09 7.92 -4.03
C ASN A 133 5.04 9.03 -3.55
N ASN A 134 4.57 9.94 -2.70
CA ASN A 134 5.29 11.13 -2.24
C ASN A 134 5.56 11.12 -0.73
N PHE A 135 5.64 9.94 -0.09
CA PHE A 135 5.89 9.82 1.34
C PHE A 135 7.30 10.30 1.73
N LYS A 136 7.36 11.26 2.67
CA LYS A 136 8.63 11.78 3.26
C LYS A 136 9.09 10.98 4.49
N CYS A 137 8.13 10.31 5.13
CA CYS A 137 8.29 9.36 6.22
C CYS A 137 7.12 8.38 6.14
N LEU A 138 7.21 7.23 6.82
CA LEU A 138 6.07 6.35 6.99
C LEU A 138 5.11 6.94 8.05
N PRO A 139 3.81 7.14 7.71
CA PRO A 139 2.80 7.53 8.69
C PRO A 139 2.72 6.54 9.86
N THR A 140 2.47 7.05 11.07
CA THR A 140 2.43 6.24 12.31
C THR A 140 1.41 5.11 12.25
N VAL A 141 0.29 5.32 11.55
CA VAL A 141 -0.74 4.30 11.34
C VAL A 141 -0.21 3.04 10.65
N ILE A 142 0.85 3.12 9.84
CA ILE A 142 1.44 1.92 9.22
C ILE A 142 1.97 0.95 10.29
N TYR A 143 2.51 1.48 11.38
CA TYR A 143 3.08 0.68 12.46
C TYR A 143 2.02 -0.01 13.34
N THR A 144 0.74 0.37 13.21
CA THR A 144 -0.36 -0.26 13.96
C THR A 144 -0.85 -1.55 13.28
N PHE A 145 -0.49 -1.82 12.03
CA PHE A 145 -0.84 -3.03 11.29
C PHE A 145 -0.06 -4.27 11.76
N LYS A 146 -0.37 -4.77 12.96
CA LYS A 146 0.39 -5.84 13.65
C LYS A 146 0.49 -7.15 12.86
N HIS A 147 -0.43 -7.40 11.94
CA HIS A 147 -0.47 -8.60 11.10
C HIS A 147 0.14 -8.42 9.71
N LEU A 148 0.76 -7.26 9.44
CA LEU A 148 1.37 -6.97 8.15
C LEU A 148 2.53 -7.95 7.86
N ILE A 149 2.48 -8.55 6.68
CA ILE A 149 3.44 -9.54 6.18
C ILE A 149 4.34 -8.91 5.11
N ARG A 150 3.77 -8.04 4.26
CA ARG A 150 4.48 -7.35 3.18
C ARG A 150 4.18 -5.86 3.23
N LEU A 151 5.25 -5.07 3.28
CA LEU A 151 5.20 -3.62 3.14
C LEU A 151 6.12 -3.22 1.98
N ASN A 152 5.55 -2.57 0.98
CA ASN A 152 6.29 -1.98 -0.13
C ASN A 152 6.14 -0.46 -0.08
N CYS A 153 7.26 0.25 0.01
CA CYS A 153 7.32 1.71 -0.04
C CYS A 153 8.41 2.18 -1.01
N GLU A 154 8.72 1.37 -2.02
CA GLU A 154 9.66 1.70 -3.09
C GLU A 154 9.31 3.04 -3.76
N CYS A 155 10.29 3.75 -4.30
CA CYS A 155 10.06 4.96 -5.12
C CYS A 155 9.22 6.00 -4.37
N ASN A 156 9.69 6.36 -3.18
CA ASN A 156 9.17 7.46 -2.37
C ASN A 156 10.31 8.43 -2.04
N ILE A 157 10.08 9.38 -1.13
CA ILE A 157 11.10 10.34 -0.67
C ILE A 157 11.37 10.17 0.83
N ILE A 158 11.30 8.93 1.33
CA ILE A 158 11.44 8.60 2.74
C ILE A 158 12.89 8.83 3.17
N LYS A 159 13.08 9.64 4.21
CA LYS A 159 14.42 9.94 4.77
C LYS A 159 14.73 9.17 6.05
N ILE A 160 13.69 8.90 6.85
CA ILE A 160 13.80 8.34 8.19
C ILE A 160 12.77 7.22 8.31
N ILE A 161 13.20 6.10 8.89
CA ILE A 161 12.35 5.02 9.34
C ILE A 161 12.34 5.04 10.87
N ASP A 162 11.15 5.03 11.46
CA ASP A 162 10.98 5.15 12.91
C ASP A 162 11.24 3.82 13.64
N ILE A 163 11.61 3.88 14.92
CA ILE A 163 11.75 2.71 15.80
C ILE A 163 10.46 1.87 15.83
N ASP A 164 9.32 2.52 15.63
CA ASP A 164 8.01 1.86 15.55
C ASP A 164 7.88 0.84 14.42
N LEU A 165 8.80 0.81 13.44
CA LEU A 165 8.90 -0.30 12.48
C LEU A 165 9.01 -1.66 13.19
N LEU A 166 9.64 -1.69 14.37
CA LEU A 166 9.78 -2.89 15.19
C LEU A 166 8.45 -3.43 15.70
N ASN A 167 7.33 -2.68 15.62
CA ASN A 167 6.00 -3.17 15.97
C ASN A 167 5.45 -4.19 14.96
N LEU A 168 5.98 -4.21 13.74
CA LEU A 168 5.56 -5.12 12.66
C LEU A 168 6.19 -6.51 12.82
N LYS A 169 5.89 -7.20 13.93
CA LYS A 169 6.51 -8.49 14.32
C LYS A 169 6.28 -9.65 13.33
N TYR A 170 5.33 -9.50 12.41
CA TYR A 170 4.99 -10.50 11.40
C TYR A 170 5.55 -10.19 10.00
N LEU A 171 6.25 -9.05 9.85
CA LEU A 171 6.75 -8.61 8.57
C LEU A 171 7.79 -9.58 8.02
N LYS A 172 7.56 -10.05 6.80
CA LYS A 172 8.44 -10.96 6.05
C LYS A 172 9.15 -10.24 4.92
N ILE A 173 8.48 -9.27 4.31
CA ILE A 173 8.98 -8.56 3.14
C ILE A 173 8.90 -7.07 3.42
N LEU A 174 10.05 -6.40 3.38
CA LEU A 174 10.17 -4.96 3.48
C LEU A 174 10.94 -4.45 2.26
N ILE A 175 10.27 -3.64 1.43
CA ILE A 175 10.86 -3.03 0.23
C ILE A 175 10.86 -1.52 0.43
N LEU A 176 12.06 -0.94 0.44
CA LEU A 176 12.36 0.48 0.65
C LEU A 176 13.28 1.02 -0.45
N ASP A 177 13.40 0.31 -1.58
CA ASP A 177 14.23 0.72 -2.70
C ASP A 177 13.88 2.13 -3.19
N HIS A 178 14.84 2.83 -3.79
CA HIS A 178 14.60 4.14 -4.40
C HIS A 178 13.97 5.15 -3.42
N ASN A 179 14.63 5.37 -2.29
CA ASN A 179 14.24 6.35 -1.27
C ASN A 179 15.44 7.25 -0.90
N GLN A 180 15.33 8.01 0.17
CA GLN A 180 16.37 8.94 0.66
C GLN A 180 16.87 8.56 2.06
N ILE A 181 16.80 7.28 2.43
CA ILE A 181 17.11 6.79 3.77
C ILE A 181 18.62 6.87 4.01
N GLN A 182 19.02 7.58 5.06
CA GLN A 182 20.45 7.80 5.39
C GLN A 182 20.98 6.87 6.48
N THR A 183 20.12 6.46 7.41
CA THR A 183 20.50 5.60 8.54
C THR A 183 19.33 4.74 9.00
N LEU A 184 19.67 3.60 9.59
CA LEU A 184 18.78 2.69 10.31
C LEU A 184 19.35 2.37 11.70
N ASP A 185 20.18 3.25 12.26
CA ASP A 185 20.89 3.02 13.53
C ASP A 185 19.94 2.84 14.73
N THR A 186 18.73 3.39 14.64
CA THR A 186 17.67 3.22 15.64
C THR A 186 17.06 1.82 15.60
N ILE A 187 17.10 1.12 14.46
CA ILE A 187 16.39 -0.13 14.25
C ILE A 187 17.27 -1.31 14.66
N ASP A 188 16.86 -2.04 15.70
CA ASP A 188 17.45 -3.33 16.05
C ASP A 188 16.77 -4.47 15.28
N PHE A 189 17.33 -4.81 14.12
CA PHE A 189 16.76 -5.84 13.24
C PHE A 189 16.68 -7.23 13.88
N SER A 190 17.41 -7.50 14.98
CA SER A 190 17.27 -8.79 15.70
C SER A 190 15.86 -9.04 16.24
N GLN A 191 15.03 -7.99 16.35
CA GLN A 191 13.63 -8.11 16.76
C GLN A 191 12.68 -8.51 15.62
N MET A 192 13.08 -8.35 14.36
CA MET A 192 12.26 -8.64 13.17
C MET A 192 12.43 -10.08 12.70
N LYS A 193 12.21 -11.03 13.62
CA LYS A 193 12.57 -12.46 13.46
C LYS A 193 11.92 -13.20 12.28
N LYS A 194 10.91 -12.60 11.65
CA LYS A 194 10.22 -13.19 10.48
C LYS A 194 10.66 -12.59 9.14
N LEU A 195 11.57 -11.62 9.15
CA LEU A 195 12.00 -10.94 7.92
C LEU A 195 12.79 -11.92 7.04
N GLU A 196 12.30 -12.11 5.82
CA GLU A 196 12.83 -13.02 4.81
C GLU A 196 13.43 -12.25 3.61
N CYS A 197 12.88 -11.08 3.31
CA CYS A 197 13.31 -10.23 2.20
C CYS A 197 13.42 -8.79 2.67
N PHE A 198 14.59 -8.18 2.46
CA PHE A 198 14.85 -6.80 2.79
C PHE A 198 15.56 -6.07 1.66
N HIS A 199 14.83 -5.19 0.98
CA HIS A 199 15.35 -4.39 -0.13
C HIS A 199 15.40 -2.92 0.28
N ILE A 200 16.58 -2.32 0.13
CA ILE A 200 16.83 -0.89 0.42
C ILE A 200 17.91 -0.34 -0.54
N ALA A 201 17.94 -0.85 -1.76
CA ALA A 201 18.80 -0.34 -2.81
C ALA A 201 18.47 1.10 -3.17
N HIS A 202 19.42 1.80 -3.81
CA HIS A 202 19.24 3.19 -4.24
C HIS A 202 18.78 4.11 -3.09
N ASN A 203 19.48 4.02 -1.97
CA ASN A 203 19.30 4.88 -0.80
C ASN A 203 20.64 5.57 -0.45
N GLN A 204 20.73 6.17 0.73
CA GLN A 204 21.88 6.96 1.17
C GLN A 204 22.55 6.35 2.41
N LEU A 205 22.40 5.04 2.65
CA LEU A 205 22.95 4.38 3.82
C LEU A 205 24.48 4.47 3.84
N ILE A 206 25.02 4.97 4.95
CA ILE A 206 26.48 5.08 5.16
C ILE A 206 27.02 3.87 5.92
N LYS A 207 26.18 3.25 6.77
CA LYS A 207 26.52 2.11 7.62
C LYS A 207 25.60 0.93 7.35
N PHE A 208 26.12 -0.26 7.58
CA PHE A 208 25.32 -1.47 7.57
C PHE A 208 24.33 -1.49 8.74
N PRO A 209 23.08 -1.95 8.57
CA PRO A 209 22.09 -1.93 9.63
C PRO A 209 22.46 -2.81 10.83
N ARG A 210 22.26 -2.26 12.04
CA ARG A 210 22.64 -2.92 13.29
C ARG A 210 21.92 -4.25 13.46
N ASN A 211 22.67 -5.29 13.85
CA ASN A 211 22.15 -6.64 14.13
C ASN A 211 21.40 -7.32 12.98
N LEU A 212 21.48 -6.82 11.74
CA LEU A 212 20.82 -7.44 10.59
C LEU A 212 21.30 -8.88 10.36
N HIS A 213 22.57 -9.14 10.67
CA HIS A 213 23.16 -10.47 10.57
C HIS A 213 22.56 -11.53 11.52
N LYS A 214 21.76 -11.10 12.51
CA LYS A 214 21.07 -12.00 13.44
C LYS A 214 19.75 -12.54 12.89
N LEU A 215 19.33 -12.09 11.71
CA LEU A 215 18.11 -12.56 11.07
C LEU A 215 18.33 -13.96 10.48
N THR A 216 17.85 -14.99 11.19
CA THR A 216 18.03 -16.40 10.81
C THR A 216 17.13 -16.87 9.67
N TYR A 217 16.23 -16.02 9.16
CA TYR A 217 15.32 -16.34 8.06
C TYR A 217 15.53 -15.43 6.85
N LEU A 218 16.50 -14.52 6.89
CA LEU A 218 16.76 -13.58 5.81
C LEU A 218 17.37 -14.32 4.62
N LYS A 219 16.65 -14.33 3.50
CA LYS A 219 17.03 -15.04 2.27
C LYS A 219 17.45 -14.10 1.16
N ASN A 220 16.83 -12.93 1.10
CA ASN A 220 17.09 -11.97 0.03
C ASN A 220 17.37 -10.61 0.66
N ILE A 221 18.53 -10.07 0.35
CA ILE A 221 18.89 -8.72 0.75
C ILE A 221 19.42 -7.96 -0.47
N ASN A 222 18.98 -6.72 -0.62
CA ASN A 222 19.51 -5.82 -1.63
C ASN A 222 19.90 -4.49 -0.98
N LEU A 223 21.22 -4.25 -0.91
CA LEU A 223 21.84 -3.03 -0.38
C LEU A 223 22.56 -2.23 -1.47
N SER A 224 22.40 -2.63 -2.74
CA SER A 224 23.10 -2.01 -3.87
C SER A 224 22.82 -0.51 -3.97
N HIS A 225 23.74 0.24 -4.59
CA HIS A 225 23.56 1.68 -4.80
C HIS A 225 23.27 2.49 -3.52
N ASN A 226 23.91 2.11 -2.41
CA ASN A 226 24.02 2.91 -1.18
C ASN A 226 25.40 3.59 -1.08
N ARG A 227 25.68 4.25 0.06
CA ARG A 227 26.94 4.95 0.34
C ARG A 227 27.75 4.24 1.43
N LEU A 228 27.66 2.91 1.48
CA LEU A 228 28.36 2.10 2.46
C LEU A 228 29.87 2.27 2.28
N THR A 229 30.55 2.73 3.32
CA THR A 229 31.98 3.04 3.26
C THR A 229 32.86 1.79 3.21
N ASN A 230 32.35 0.67 3.72
CA ASN A 230 33.02 -0.62 3.73
C ASN A 230 32.05 -1.73 3.36
N PHE A 231 32.59 -2.82 2.82
CA PHE A 231 31.84 -4.07 2.71
C PHE A 231 31.46 -4.57 4.12
N PRO A 232 30.17 -4.84 4.41
CA PRO A 232 29.75 -5.33 5.72
C PRO A 232 30.18 -6.79 5.88
N ILE A 233 31.25 -7.04 6.63
CA ILE A 233 31.74 -8.39 6.92
C ILE A 233 30.65 -9.20 7.64
N GLU A 234 29.75 -8.54 8.37
CA GLU A 234 28.59 -9.15 9.01
C GLU A 234 27.63 -9.84 8.03
N LEU A 235 27.60 -9.46 6.75
CA LEU A 235 26.83 -10.19 5.73
C LEU A 235 27.31 -11.62 5.54
N LEU A 236 28.60 -11.88 5.74
CA LEU A 236 29.18 -13.22 5.66
C LEU A 236 28.71 -14.14 6.79
N LEU A 237 28.09 -13.58 7.84
CA LEU A 237 27.51 -14.33 8.96
C LEU A 237 26.06 -14.78 8.66
N ILE A 238 25.44 -14.28 7.58
CA ILE A 238 24.06 -14.60 7.23
C ILE A 238 24.05 -15.83 6.32
N ASN A 239 24.09 -17.00 6.95
CA ASN A 239 24.17 -18.28 6.24
C ASN A 239 22.91 -18.66 5.45
N THR A 240 21.83 -17.86 5.55
CA THR A 240 20.54 -18.13 4.90
C THR A 240 20.31 -17.35 3.61
N LEU A 241 21.26 -16.51 3.18
CA LEU A 241 21.12 -15.69 1.97
C LEU A 241 21.18 -16.55 0.70
N ASP A 242 20.12 -16.45 -0.11
CA ASP A 242 20.01 -17.01 -1.45
C ASP A 242 20.44 -15.99 -2.52
N VAL A 243 20.20 -14.69 -2.28
CA VAL A 243 20.46 -13.58 -3.22
C VAL A 243 21.02 -12.36 -2.48
N LEU A 244 22.05 -11.73 -3.07
CA LEU A 244 22.75 -10.53 -2.59
C LEU A 244 22.82 -9.45 -3.67
#